data_AF-A0A0C5BQH7-F1
#
_entry.id   AF-A0A0C5BQH7-F1
#
_cell.length_a   1.000
_cell.length_b   1.000
_cell.length_c   1.000
_cell.angle_alpha   90.00
_cell.angle_beta   90.00
_cell.angle_gamma   90.00
#
_symmetry.space_group_name_H-M   'P 1'
#
loop_
_entity.id
_entity.type
_entity.pdbx_description
1 polymer ?
#
loop_
_entity_poly.entity_id
_entity_poly.type
_entity_poly.pdbx_seq_one_letter_code
_entity_poly.pdbx_strand_id
1 'polypeptide(L)'
;MKPVIPLIIVFVVAIIIGMMGSSNYDAYVAERDQRNLQAAVEDCKSLFSQGQEQEDCITKSLDVFGTEYQQAQWQNRDYTLNP
;
A
#
# COMPACT_ATOMS: atom_id res chain seq x y z
N MET A 1 42.53 -15.90 24.06
CA MET A 1 41.31 -16.36 23.36
C MET A 1 40.64 -15.13 22.75
N LYS A 2 40.60 -15.01 21.42
CA LYS A 2 40.11 -13.79 20.74
C LYS A 2 38.57 -13.76 20.80
N PRO A 3 37.92 -12.62 21.11
CA PRO A 3 36.46 -12.50 21.23
C PRO A 3 35.73 -12.50 19.87
N VAL A 4 36.20 -13.31 18.92
CA VAL A 4 35.66 -13.37 17.54
C VAL A 4 34.33 -14.14 17.51
N ILE A 5 34.22 -15.20 18.31
CA ILE A 5 33.02 -16.05 18.38
C ILE A 5 31.77 -15.27 18.83
N PRO A 6 31.78 -14.49 19.93
CA PRO A 6 30.59 -13.73 20.33
C PRO A 6 30.22 -12.63 19.33
N LEU A 7 31.20 -12.01 18.66
CA LEU A 7 30.95 -10.99 17.63
C LEU A 7 30.20 -11.53 16.41
N ILE A 8 30.57 -12.74 15.96
CA ILE A 8 29.89 -13.40 14.84
C ILE A 8 28.43 -13.69 15.19
N ILE A 9 28.16 -14.15 16.42
CA ILE A 9 26.80 -14.46 16.87
C ILE A 9 25.93 -13.18 16.86
N VAL A 10 26.45 -12.07 17.39
CA VAL A 10 25.72 -10.78 17.40
C VAL A 10 25.42 -10.31 15.97
N PHE A 11 26.38 -10.47 15.06
CA PHE A 11 26.21 -10.08 13.67
C PHE A 11 25.13 -10.90 12.95
N VAL A 12 25.10 -12.22 13.16
CA VAL A 12 24.08 -13.11 12.58
C VAL A 12 22.69 -12.76 13.13
N VAL A 13 22.56 -12.50 14.44
CA VAL A 13 21.27 -12.12 15.04
C VAL A 13 20.75 -10.80 14.48
N ALA A 14 21.62 -9.79 14.29
CA ALA A 14 21.24 -8.51 13.71
C ALA A 14 20.70 -8.64 12.27
N ILE A 15 21.31 -9.51 11.46
CA ILE A 15 20.87 -9.79 10.09
C ILE A 15 19.47 -10.43 10.08
N ILE A 16 19.23 -11.40 10.96
CA ILE A 16 17.94 -12.11 11.03
C ILE A 16 16.82 -11.14 11.45
N ILE A 17 17.06 -10.30 12.45
CA ILE A 17 16.08 -9.29 12.91
C ILE A 17 15.83 -8.25 11.81
N GLY A 18 16.87 -7.82 11.11
CA GLY A 18 16.74 -6.88 9.99
C GLY A 18 15.84 -7.40 8.87
N MET A 19 16.01 -8.67 8.49
CA MET A 19 15.18 -9.30 7.45
C MET A 19 13.71 -9.51 7.88
N MET A 20 13.47 -9.95 9.12
CA MET A 20 12.10 -10.10 9.63
C MET A 20 11.39 -8.74 9.80
N GLY A 21 12.13 -7.70 10.16
CA GLY A 21 11.59 -6.36 10.31
C GLY A 21 11.08 -5.78 9.00
N SER A 22 11.85 -5.90 7.91
CA SER A 22 11.45 -5.36 6.61
C SER A 22 10.27 -6.12 5.99
N SER A 23 10.30 -7.45 6.03
CA SER A 23 9.23 -8.26 5.41
C SER A 23 7.87 -8.06 6.08
N ASN A 24 7.87 -7.87 7.40
CA ASN A 24 6.63 -7.65 8.15
C ASN A 24 6.13 -6.21 8.01
N TYR A 25 7.04 -5.26 7.84
CA TYR A 25 6.69 -3.86 7.60
C TYR A 25 5.98 -3.68 6.26
N ASP A 26 6.51 -4.25 5.18
CA ASP A 26 5.91 -4.12 3.84
C ASP A 26 4.53 -4.77 3.77
N ALA A 27 4.36 -5.95 4.39
CA ALA A 27 3.07 -6.62 4.49
C ALA A 27 2.04 -5.81 5.30
N TYR A 28 2.46 -5.22 6.42
CA TYR A 28 1.61 -4.40 7.25
C TYR A 28 1.17 -3.11 6.54
N VAL A 29 2.08 -2.45 5.82
CA VAL A 29 1.77 -1.24 5.04
C VAL A 29 0.77 -1.57 3.94
N ALA A 30 0.98 -2.66 3.19
CA ALA A 30 0.06 -3.07 2.14
C ALA A 30 -1.36 -3.37 2.66
N GLU A 31 -1.49 -4.07 3.79
CA GLU A 31 -2.79 -4.39 4.39
C GLU A 31 -3.48 -3.12 4.95
N ARG A 32 -2.70 -2.18 5.48
CA ARG A 32 -3.19 -0.89 5.95
C ARG A 32 -3.69 -0.03 4.80
N ASP A 33 -2.93 0.09 3.73
CA ASP A 33 -3.30 0.90 2.57
C ASP A 33 -4.53 0.33 1.86
N GLN A 34 -4.65 -0.99 1.77
CA GLN A 34 -5.85 -1.62 1.22
C GLN A 34 -7.10 -1.32 2.06
N ARG A 35 -7.00 -1.31 3.39
CA ARG A 35 -8.11 -0.91 4.28
C ARG A 35 -8.45 0.57 4.16
N ASN A 36 -7.44 1.43 4.11
CA ASN A 36 -7.63 2.87 3.95
C ASN A 36 -8.28 3.20 2.61
N LEU A 37 -7.87 2.52 1.54
CA LEU A 37 -8.46 2.68 0.21
C LEU A 37 -9.95 2.31 0.22
N GLN A 38 -10.33 1.20 0.86
CA GLN A 38 -11.74 0.79 0.95
C GLN A 38 -12.57 1.84 1.68
N ALA A 39 -12.10 2.31 2.84
CA ALA A 39 -12.77 3.35 3.61
C ALA A 39 -12.90 4.65 2.82
N ALA A 40 -11.81 5.10 2.17
CA ALA A 40 -11.81 6.33 1.38
C ALA A 40 -12.78 6.24 0.18
N VAL A 41 -12.83 5.11 -0.51
CA VAL A 41 -13.77 4.90 -1.62
C VAL A 41 -15.23 4.88 -1.13
N GLU A 42 -15.50 4.28 0.03
CA GLU A 42 -16.83 4.27 0.63
C GLU A 42 -17.26 5.68 1.07
N ASP A 43 -16.36 6.43 1.70
CA ASP A 43 -16.59 7.83 2.08
C ASP A 43 -16.83 8.69 0.84
N CYS A 44 -16.04 8.55 -0.23
CA CYS A 44 -16.27 9.26 -1.49
C CYS A 44 -17.65 8.95 -2.07
N LYS A 45 -18.10 7.69 -1.99
CA LYS A 45 -19.43 7.29 -2.46
C LYS A 45 -20.56 7.84 -1.59
N SER A 46 -20.32 7.98 -0.29
CA SER A 46 -21.32 8.51 0.65
C SER A 46 -21.40 10.03 0.62
N LEU A 47 -20.28 10.72 0.40
CA LEU A 47 -20.20 12.17 0.47
C LEU A 47 -20.58 12.85 -0.85
N PHE A 48 -20.25 12.23 -1.98
CA PHE A 48 -20.49 12.80 -3.30
C PHE A 48 -21.56 12.02 -4.06
N SER A 49 -22.50 12.74 -4.66
CA SER A 49 -23.42 12.16 -5.64
C SER A 49 -22.64 11.63 -6.85
N GLN A 50 -23.14 10.56 -7.48
CA GLN A 50 -22.55 10.02 -8.71
C GLN A 50 -22.27 11.14 -9.73
N GLY A 51 -21.01 11.25 -10.17
CA GLY A 51 -20.54 12.30 -11.06
C GLY A 51 -19.05 12.59 -10.89
N GLN A 52 -18.60 13.66 -11.51
CA GLN A 52 -17.18 14.00 -11.64
C GLN A 52 -16.47 14.20 -10.28
N GLU A 53 -17.16 14.73 -9.27
CA GLU A 53 -16.59 14.92 -7.92
C GLU A 53 -16.34 13.59 -7.20
N GLN A 54 -17.24 12.62 -7.36
CA GLN A 54 -17.07 11.28 -6.82
C GLN A 54 -15.90 10.57 -7.51
N GLU A 55 -15.77 10.71 -8.82
CA GLU A 55 -14.66 10.13 -9.59
C GLU A 55 -13.31 10.76 -9.22
N ASP A 56 -13.24 12.09 -9.08
CA ASP A 56 -12.01 12.77 -8.64
C ASP A 56 -11.61 12.35 -7.22
N CYS A 57 -12.58 12.22 -6.31
CA CYS A 57 -12.35 11.73 -4.94
C CYS A 57 -11.79 10.30 -4.92
N ILE A 58 -12.39 9.39 -5.70
CA ILE A 58 -11.92 8.01 -5.81
C ILE A 58 -10.52 7.96 -6.47
N THR A 59 -10.29 8.79 -7.49
CA THR A 59 -8.99 8.86 -8.17
C THR A 59 -7.89 9.33 -7.23
N LYS A 60 -8.12 10.37 -6.42
CA LYS A 60 -7.17 10.82 -5.39
C LYS A 60 -6.94 9.77 -4.31
N SER A 61 -7.98 9.05 -3.92
CA SER A 61 -7.86 7.96 -2.93
C SER A 61 -6.99 6.81 -3.47
N LEU A 62 -7.11 6.50 -4.75
CA LEU A 62 -6.27 5.52 -5.45
C LEU A 62 -4.84 6.01 -5.65
N ASP A 63 -4.60 7.31 -5.84
CA ASP A 63 -3.26 7.88 -5.93
C ASP A 63 -2.47 7.73 -4.61
N VAL A 64 -3.17 7.89 -3.47
CA VAL A 64 -2.56 7.85 -2.13
C VAL A 64 -2.45 6.43 -1.56
N PHE A 65 -3.49 5.61 -1.72
CA PHE A 65 -3.58 4.29 -1.07
C PHE A 65 -3.64 3.12 -2.06
N GLY A 66 -3.82 3.39 -3.35
CA GLY A 66 -3.95 2.38 -4.38
C GLY A 66 -2.61 1.85 -4.85
N THR A 67 -2.59 0.58 -5.22
CA THR A 67 -1.45 -0.01 -5.93
C THR A 67 -1.42 0.44 -7.39
N GLU A 68 -0.24 0.40 -8.03
CA GLU A 68 -0.09 0.71 -9.47
C GLU A 68 -1.07 -0.09 -10.35
N TYR A 69 -1.30 -1.37 -10.00
CA TYR A 69 -2.26 -2.21 -10.70
C TYR A 69 -3.69 -1.67 -10.59
N GLN A 70 -4.13 -1.27 -9.40
CA GLN A 70 -5.49 -0.74 -9.18
C GLN A 70 -5.67 0.64 -9.84
N GLN A 71 -4.64 1.49 -9.83
CA GLN A 71 -4.65 2.75 -10.55
C GLN A 71 -4.79 2.52 -12.06
N ALA A 72 -4.02 1.58 -12.62
CA ALA A 72 -4.11 1.22 -14.03
C ALA A 72 -5.49 0.66 -14.41
N GLN A 73 -6.10 -0.18 -13.57
CA GLN A 73 -7.47 -0.67 -13.80
C GLN A 73 -8.49 0.47 -13.77
N TRP A 74 -8.32 1.44 -12.87
CA TRP A 74 -9.20 2.60 -12.77
C TRP A 74 -9.08 3.53 -13.97
N GLN A 75 -7.86 3.86 -14.41
CA GLN A 75 -7.62 4.70 -15.59
C GLN A 75 -8.13 4.04 -16.88
N ASN A 76 -8.01 2.71 -17.02
CA ASN A 76 -8.53 1.98 -18.18
C ASN A 76 -10.07 1.88 -18.19
N ARG A 77 -10.73 2.12 -17.06
CA ARG A 77 -12.19 2.19 -16.96
C ARG A 77 -12.75 3.38 -17.76
N ASP A 78 -12.01 4.47 -17.79
CA ASP A 78 -12.36 5.67 -18.56
C ASP A 78 -12.28 5.39 -20.08
N TYR A 79 -11.28 4.62 -20.51
CA TYR A 79 -11.10 4.21 -21.91
C TYR A 79 -12.18 3.24 -22.45
N THR A 80 -12.90 2.54 -21.56
CA THR A 80 -13.95 1.59 -21.94
C THR A 80 -15.35 2.19 -21.91
N LEU A 81 -15.54 3.34 -21.26
CA LEU A 81 -16.79 4.10 -21.22
C LEU A 81 -16.92 5.12 -22.37
N ASN A 82 -15.84 5.36 -23.13
CA ASN A 82 -15.85 6.24 -24.30
C ASN A 82 -14.91 5.69 -25.41
N PRO A 83 -15.38 4.79 -26.29
CA PRO A 83 -14.61 4.31 -27.44
C PRO A 83 -14.47 5.37 -28.55
#